data_AF-A0A3C0RAA8-F1
#
_entry.id   AF-A0A3C0RAA8-F1
#
_cell.length_a   1.000
_cell.length_b   1.000
_cell.length_c   1.000
_cell.angle_alpha   90.00
_cell.angle_beta   90.00
_cell.angle_gamma   90.00
#
_symmetry.space_group_name_H-M   'P 1'
#
loop_
_entity.id
_entity.type
_entity.pdbx_description
1 polymer ?
#
loop_
_entity_poly.entity_id
_entity_poly.type
_entity_poly.pdbx_seq_one_letter_code
_entity_poly.pdbx_strand_id
1 'polypeptide(L)'
;LNKYASGAAQPGLAVGRLEQIEIIYPPLKFQTQFAQIVEKTEALKTQYQQSLQELENLYGSLSQKAFRGELVAQDPNDEPASVMLERIKEEKVQIKAEEKGGKSKQYLIKEPSEKIAAERSVPYDKNTK
;
A
#
# COMPACT_ATOMS: atom_id res chain seq x y z
N LEU A 1 4.70 -29.31 -13.49
CA LEU A 1 5.76 -29.79 -12.57
C LEU A 1 5.27 -30.83 -11.56
N ASN A 2 4.06 -30.71 -10.99
CA ASN A 2 3.51 -31.71 -10.04
C ASN A 2 3.40 -33.16 -10.58
N LYS A 3 3.31 -33.35 -11.90
CA LYS A 3 3.31 -34.68 -12.56
C LYS A 3 4.60 -35.48 -12.32
N TYR A 4 5.72 -34.80 -12.06
CA TYR A 4 7.05 -35.43 -11.90
C TYR A 4 7.54 -35.40 -10.44
N ALA A 5 6.82 -34.74 -9.54
CA ALA A 5 7.13 -34.69 -8.10
C ALA A 5 6.84 -36.03 -7.41
N SER A 6 7.64 -36.43 -6.42
CA SER A 6 7.35 -37.64 -5.63
C SER A 6 6.15 -37.39 -4.71
N GLY A 7 5.22 -38.34 -4.64
CA GLY A 7 4.08 -38.30 -3.71
C GLY A 7 4.45 -38.66 -2.27
N ALA A 8 5.68 -38.32 -1.84
CA ALA A 8 6.18 -38.58 -0.49
C ALA A 8 5.86 -37.42 0.45
N ALA A 9 6.00 -37.64 1.76
CA ALA A 9 5.81 -36.61 2.79
C ALA A 9 6.69 -35.35 2.57
N GLN A 10 7.81 -35.51 1.86
CA GLN A 10 8.59 -34.40 1.30
C GLN A 10 8.58 -34.53 -0.23
N PRO A 11 7.79 -33.71 -0.94
CA PRO A 11 7.78 -33.73 -2.40
C PRO A 11 9.14 -33.27 -2.94
N GLY A 12 9.80 -34.16 -3.67
CA GLY A 12 11.11 -33.92 -4.28
C GLY A 12 11.12 -34.32 -5.76
N LEU A 13 12.03 -33.74 -6.53
CA LEU A 13 12.23 -34.03 -7.94
C LEU A 13 13.51 -34.86 -8.10
N ALA A 14 13.38 -36.16 -8.35
CA ALA A 14 14.52 -37.06 -8.52
C ALA A 14 15.22 -36.83 -9.87
N VAL A 15 16.55 -36.99 -9.92
CA VAL A 15 17.36 -36.77 -11.13
C VAL A 15 16.87 -37.62 -12.31
N GLY A 16 16.56 -38.91 -12.09
CA GLY A 16 16.02 -39.78 -13.14
C GLY A 16 14.64 -39.38 -13.67
N ARG A 17 13.92 -38.48 -12.98
CA ARG A 17 12.65 -37.90 -13.49
C ARG A 17 12.87 -36.60 -14.24
N LEU A 18 13.94 -35.85 -13.95
CA LEU A 18 14.33 -34.66 -14.72
C LEU A 18 14.68 -35.03 -16.16
N GLU A 19 15.38 -36.16 -16.35
CA GLU A 19 15.74 -36.68 -17.68
C GLU A 19 14.52 -37.09 -18.53
N GLN A 20 13.38 -37.37 -17.90
CA GLN A 20 12.13 -37.74 -18.55
C GLN A 20 11.24 -36.53 -18.89
N ILE A 21 11.68 -35.30 -18.57
CA ILE A 21 10.92 -34.11 -18.91
C ILE A 21 11.18 -33.77 -20.37
N GLU A 22 10.17 -34.01 -21.20
CA GLU A 22 10.17 -33.55 -22.58
C GLU A 22 10.01 -32.04 -22.60
N ILE A 23 11.02 -31.33 -23.09
CA ILE A 23 10.98 -29.89 -23.34
C ILE A 23 11.03 -29.62 -24.83
N ILE A 24 10.28 -28.60 -25.26
CA ILE A 24 10.37 -28.11 -26.63
C ILE A 24 11.74 -27.44 -26.78
N TYR A 25 12.54 -27.90 -27.74
CA TYR A 25 13.86 -27.35 -28.05
C TYR A 25 13.79 -26.48 -29.31
N PRO A 26 13.57 -25.16 -29.19
CA PRO A 26 13.52 -24.27 -30.35
C PRO A 26 14.93 -24.04 -30.93
N PRO A 27 15.06 -23.60 -32.19
CA PRO A 27 16.35 -23.23 -32.78
C PRO A 27 17.10 -22.16 -31.97
N LEU A 28 18.43 -22.22 -31.93
CA LEU A 28 19.30 -21.31 -31.14
C LEU A 28 19.01 -19.82 -31.36
N LYS A 29 18.70 -19.43 -32.60
CA LYS A 29 18.35 -18.04 -32.92
C LYS A 29 17.19 -17.52 -32.06
N PHE A 30 16.16 -18.33 -31.86
CA PHE A 30 14.99 -17.95 -31.06
C PHE A 30 15.28 -18.00 -29.57
N GLN A 31 16.13 -18.93 -29.12
CA GLN A 31 16.57 -18.98 -27.72
C GLN A 31 17.27 -17.68 -27.32
N THR A 32 18.20 -17.21 -28.15
CA THR A 32 18.93 -15.95 -27.89
C THR A 32 18.00 -14.75 -27.93
N GLN A 33 17.09 -14.66 -28.91
CA GLN A 33 16.13 -13.55 -28.97
C GLN A 33 15.21 -13.52 -27.75
N PHE A 34 14.70 -14.68 -27.33
CA PHE A 34 13.86 -14.78 -26.15
C PHE A 34 14.62 -14.41 -24.88
N ALA A 35 15.85 -14.90 -24.72
CA ALA A 35 16.70 -14.55 -23.58
C ALA A 35 16.91 -13.04 -23.46
N GLN A 36 17.20 -12.36 -24.57
CA GLN A 36 17.37 -10.90 -24.58
C GLN A 36 16.09 -10.14 -24.21
N ILE A 37 14.92 -10.63 -24.64
CA ILE A 37 13.63 -10.01 -24.31
C ILE A 37 13.34 -10.18 -22.81
N VAL A 38 13.53 -11.39 -22.28
CA VAL A 38 13.31 -11.70 -20.86
C VAL A 38 14.25 -10.86 -20.01
N GLU A 39 15.55 -10.82 -20.32
CA GLU A 39 16.54 -10.03 -19.60
C GLU A 39 16.15 -8.55 -19.53
N LYS A 40 15.79 -7.94 -20.67
CA LYS A 40 15.33 -6.54 -20.72
C LYS A 40 14.06 -6.32 -19.90
N THR A 41 13.12 -7.24 -19.99
CA THR A 41 11.83 -7.14 -19.29
C THR A 41 12.00 -7.28 -17.78
N GLU A 42 12.85 -8.22 -17.34
CA GLU A 42 13.18 -8.42 -15.94
C GLU A 42 13.93 -7.21 -15.37
N ALA A 43 14.90 -6.66 -16.10
CA ALA A 43 15.61 -5.46 -15.69
C ALA A 43 14.65 -4.26 -15.51
N LEU A 44 13.75 -4.04 -16.49
CA LEU A 44 12.72 -2.99 -16.39
C LEU A 44 11.79 -3.22 -15.19
N LYS A 45 11.33 -4.45 -14.99
CA LYS A 45 10.47 -4.81 -13.86
C LYS A 45 11.15 -4.49 -12.53
N THR A 46 12.41 -4.89 -12.36
CA THR A 46 13.18 -4.62 -11.15
C THR A 46 13.34 -3.12 -10.91
N GLN A 47 13.62 -2.35 -11.96
CA GLN A 47 13.71 -0.89 -11.86
C GLN A 47 12.38 -0.26 -11.38
N TYR A 48 11.25 -0.68 -11.95
CA TYR A 48 9.94 -0.18 -11.51
C TYR A 48 9.61 -0.57 -10.06
N GLN A 49 9.96 -1.80 -9.65
CA GLN A 49 9.77 -2.24 -8.27
C GLN A 49 10.60 -1.42 -7.28
N GLN A 50 11.85 -1.09 -7.63
CA GLN A 50 12.70 -0.23 -6.83
C GLN A 50 12.11 1.19 -6.73
N SER A 51 11.70 1.77 -7.86
CA SER A 51 11.10 3.10 -7.88
C SER A 51 9.80 3.17 -7.06
N LEU A 52 8.96 2.12 -7.10
CA LEU A 52 7.76 2.04 -6.29
C LEU A 52 8.09 2.01 -4.80
N GLN A 53 9.09 1.22 -4.40
CA GLN A 53 9.52 1.15 -3.01
C GLN A 53 10.06 2.50 -2.50
N GLU A 54 10.83 3.21 -3.31
CA GLU A 54 11.32 4.54 -3.00
C GLU A 54 10.18 5.54 -2.80
N LEU A 55 9.17 5.50 -3.67
CA LEU A 55 7.98 6.35 -3.58
C LEU A 55 7.21 6.08 -2.28
N GLU A 56 7.01 4.82 -1.92
CA GLU A 56 6.35 4.44 -0.67
C GLU A 56 7.12 4.93 0.56
N ASN A 57 8.45 4.81 0.55
CA ASN A 57 9.31 5.29 1.62
C ASN A 57 9.24 6.82 1.76
N LEU A 58 9.29 7.55 0.63
CA LEU A 58 9.18 9.00 0.62
C LEU A 58 7.81 9.45 1.11
N TYR A 59 6.74 8.83 0.62
CA TYR A 59 5.38 9.10 1.07
C TYR A 59 5.23 8.84 2.58
N GLY A 60 5.77 7.73 3.08
CA GLY A 60 5.78 7.41 4.50
C GLY A 60 6.50 8.47 5.33
N SER A 61 7.69 8.90 4.91
CA SER A 61 8.45 9.96 5.59
C SER A 61 7.70 11.29 5.58
N LEU A 62 7.17 11.69 4.43
CA LEU A 62 6.41 12.93 4.28
C LEU A 62 5.13 12.91 5.14
N SER A 63 4.39 11.81 5.11
CA SER A 63 3.17 11.63 5.90
C SER A 63 3.46 11.68 7.40
N GLN A 64 4.54 11.03 7.86
CA GLN A 64 4.96 11.10 9.26
C GLN A 64 5.29 12.54 9.67
N LYS A 65 6.02 13.30 8.85
CA LYS A 65 6.31 14.71 9.11
C LYS A 65 5.05 15.57 9.14
N ALA A 66 4.09 15.31 8.24
CA ALA A 66 2.80 16.00 8.20
C ALA A 66 2.02 15.79 9.50
N PHE A 67 1.89 14.54 9.95
CA PHE A 67 1.15 14.21 11.17
C PHE A 67 1.83 14.74 12.44
N ARG A 68 3.15 14.91 12.44
CA ARG A 68 3.88 15.56 13.54
C ARG A 68 3.82 17.09 13.50
N GLY A 69 3.28 17.67 12.43
CA GLY A 69 3.24 19.12 12.25
C GLY A 69 4.60 19.73 11.89
N GLU A 70 5.57 18.94 11.43
CA GLU A 70 6.94 19.36 11.11
C GLU A 70 7.07 19.94 9.69
N LEU A 71 5.98 20.02 8.92
CA LEU A 71 5.99 20.53 7.54
C LEU A 71 5.91 22.05 7.43
N VAL A 72 5.66 22.75 8.54
CA VAL A 72 5.57 24.21 8.62
C VAL A 72 6.32 24.66 9.87
N ALA A 73 7.01 25.79 9.81
CA ALA A 73 7.59 26.39 11.01
C ALA A 73 6.45 26.78 11.96
N GLN A 74 6.45 26.23 13.18
CA GLN A 74 5.51 26.68 14.20
C GLN A 74 5.87 28.11 14.64
N ASP A 75 4.85 28.98 14.76
CA ASP A 75 5.06 30.31 15.31
C ASP A 75 5.34 30.16 16.82
N PRO A 76 6.43 30.73 17.37
CA PRO A 76 6.69 30.70 18.80
C PRO A 76 5.58 31.32 19.66
N ASN A 77 4.71 32.13 19.05
CA ASN A 77 3.56 32.76 19.69
C ASN A 77 2.26 31.94 19.51
N ASP A 78 2.29 30.82 18.79
CA ASP A 78 1.12 29.95 18.67
C ASP A 78 0.75 29.41 20.06
N GLU A 79 -0.53 29.55 20.40
CA GLU A 79 -1.04 29.00 21.65
C GLU A 79 -0.86 27.47 21.67
N PRO A 80 -0.37 26.88 22.77
CA PRO A 80 -0.14 25.45 22.83
C PRO A 80 -1.48 24.69 22.73
N ALA A 81 -1.46 23.52 22.11
CA ALA A 81 -2.66 22.70 21.87
C ALA A 81 -3.46 22.39 23.16
N SER A 82 -2.82 22.38 24.33
CA SER A 82 -3.48 22.24 25.63
C SER A 82 -4.53 23.32 25.89
N VAL A 83 -4.26 24.57 25.52
CA VAL A 83 -5.18 25.71 25.70
C VAL A 83 -6.39 25.56 24.79
N MET A 84 -6.18 25.15 23.54
CA MET A 84 -7.27 24.85 22.61
C MET A 84 -8.14 23.68 23.09
N LEU A 85 -7.54 22.63 23.65
CA LEU A 85 -8.25 21.49 24.22
C LEU A 85 -9.06 21.85 25.47
N GLU A 86 -8.57 22.76 26.32
CA GLU A 86 -9.33 23.32 27.45
C GLU A 86 -10.55 24.10 26.96
N ARG A 87 -10.37 25.02 25.99
CA ARG A 87 -11.49 25.74 25.36
C ARG A 87 -12.52 24.79 24.74
N ILE A 88 -12.08 23.73 24.03
CA ILE A 88 -12.98 22.71 23.46
C ILE A 88 -13.73 21.95 24.57
N LYS A 89 -13.10 21.63 25.71
CA LYS A 89 -13.76 20.97 26.84
C LYS A 89 -14.82 21.89 27.46
N GLU A 90 -14.48 23.15 27.68
CA GLU A 90 -15.40 24.16 28.24
C GLU A 90 -16.59 24.40 27.31
N GLU A 91 -16.35 24.62 26.02
CA GLU A 91 -17.39 24.85 25.01
C GLU A 91 -18.31 23.63 24.86
N LYS A 92 -17.76 22.40 24.88
CA LYS A 92 -18.56 21.17 24.89
C LYS A 92 -19.41 21.00 26.16
N VAL A 93 -18.94 21.46 27.32
CA VAL A 93 -19.71 21.43 28.57
C VAL A 93 -20.86 22.44 28.51
N GLN A 94 -20.63 23.63 27.94
CA GLN A 94 -21.66 24.64 27.74
C GLN A 94 -22.72 24.20 26.72
N ILE A 95 -22.32 23.61 25.59
CA ILE A 95 -23.25 23.05 24.59
C ILE A 95 -24.16 21.97 25.22
N LYS A 96 -23.61 21.07 26.04
CA LYS A 96 -24.41 20.05 26.75
C LYS A 96 -25.36 20.63 27.80
N ALA A 97 -25.04 21.80 28.36
CA ALA A 97 -25.91 22.49 29.31
C ALA A 97 -27.05 23.21 28.59
N GLU A 98 -26.78 23.80 27.42
CA GLU A 98 -27.76 24.46 26.57
C GLU A 98 -28.71 23.46 25.86
N GLU A 99 -28.22 22.29 25.46
CA GLU A 99 -29.04 21.23 24.84
C GLU A 99 -30.12 20.65 25.78
N LYS A 100 -30.01 20.82 27.10
CA LYS A 100 -31.05 20.40 28.05
C LYS A 100 -32.30 21.30 28.05
N GLY A 101 -32.30 22.40 27.29
CA GLY A 101 -33.41 23.37 27.21
C GLY A 101 -34.05 23.59 25.83
N GLY A 102 -33.56 23.00 24.73
CA GLY A 102 -34.10 23.31 23.40
C GLY A 102 -33.62 22.39 22.29
N LYS A 103 -34.49 22.16 21.29
CA LYS A 103 -34.39 21.17 20.21
C LYS A 103 -33.03 21.16 19.46
N SER A 104 -32.41 19.97 19.45
CA SER A 104 -31.42 19.38 18.51
C SER A 104 -30.63 20.29 17.55
N LYS A 105 -29.29 20.25 17.68
CA LYS A 105 -28.37 20.22 16.53
C LYS A 105 -27.39 19.07 16.69
N GLN A 106 -27.69 17.95 16.02
CA GLN A 106 -26.84 16.78 16.01
C GLN A 106 -25.55 17.08 15.22
N TYR A 107 -24.51 17.58 15.89
CA TYR A 107 -23.18 17.60 15.31
C TYR A 107 -22.64 16.18 15.32
N LEU A 108 -22.73 15.49 14.17
CA LEU A 108 -21.97 14.27 13.94
C LEU A 108 -20.49 14.62 14.02
N ILE A 109 -19.88 14.42 15.19
CA ILE A 109 -18.46 14.08 15.24
C ILE A 109 -18.42 12.71 14.57
N LYS A 110 -18.09 12.68 13.27
CA LYS A 110 -17.69 11.42 12.65
C LYS A 110 -16.41 11.04 13.39
N GLU A 111 -16.50 10.05 14.28
CA GLU A 111 -15.34 9.22 14.64
C GLU A 111 -14.53 9.03 13.35
N PRO A 112 -13.20 9.21 13.35
CA PRO A 112 -12.40 8.98 12.16
C PRO A 112 -12.56 7.51 11.78
N SER A 113 -13.54 7.22 10.93
CA SER A 113 -13.91 5.87 10.58
C SER A 113 -12.70 5.24 9.92
N GLU A 114 -12.29 4.09 10.43
CA GLU A 114 -11.25 3.17 9.91
C GLU A 114 -11.53 2.72 8.46
N LYS A 115 -11.60 3.66 7.51
CA LYS A 115 -11.86 3.41 6.11
C LYS A 115 -10.84 4.13 5.25
N ILE A 116 -9.56 3.78 5.43
CA ILE A 116 -8.51 4.07 4.44
C ILE A 116 -7.94 2.75 3.86
N ALA A 117 -8.52 1.60 4.17
CA ALA A 117 -8.03 0.30 3.68
C ALA A 117 -8.75 -0.26 2.44
N ALA A 118 -9.85 0.33 1.96
CA ALA A 118 -10.73 -0.33 0.98
C ALA A 118 -10.77 0.27 -0.45
N GLU A 119 -10.12 1.39 -0.74
CA GLU A 119 -10.24 2.06 -2.06
C GLU A 119 -9.04 1.86 -3.01
N ARG A 120 -8.16 0.88 -2.74
CA ARG A 120 -7.10 0.49 -3.70
C ARG A 120 -7.49 -0.67 -4.62
N SER A 121 -8.73 -0.69 -5.14
CA SER A 121 -9.02 -1.46 -6.34
C SER A 121 -9.15 -0.51 -7.52
N VAL A 122 -8.02 -0.27 -8.18
CA VAL A 122 -8.01 0.34 -9.52
C VAL A 122 -8.65 -0.68 -10.47
N PRO A 123 -9.74 -0.37 -11.19
CA PRO A 123 -10.24 -1.27 -12.21
C PRO A 123 -9.20 -1.33 -13.35
N TYR A 124 -8.72 -2.54 -13.65
CA TYR A 124 -7.89 -2.82 -14.80
C TYR A 124 -8.68 -2.51 -16.08
N ASP A 125 -8.25 -1.51 -16.85
CA ASP A 125 -8.81 -1.18 -18.16
C ASP A 125 -8.46 -2.28 -19.17
N LYS A 126 -9.47 -2.91 -19.75
CA LYS A 126 -9.33 -3.98 -20.75
C LYS A 126 -9.45 -3.48 -22.20
N ASN A 127 -9.45 -2.17 -22.46
CA ASN A 127 -9.60 -1.64 -23.81
C ASN A 127 -8.51 -0.62 -24.15
N THR A 128 -7.28 -1.11 -24.33
CA THR A 128 -6.34 -0.46 -25.24
C THR A 128 -6.37 -1.26 -26.55
N LYS A 129 -6.87 -0.61 -27.61
CA LYS A 129 -6.86 -1.12 -28.98
C LYS A 129 -5.44 -1.23 -29.52
#